data_AF-A0A389MWW8-F1
#
_entry.id   AF-A0A389MWW8-F1
#
_cell.length_a   1.000
_cell.length_b   1.000
_cell.length_c   1.000
_cell.angle_alpha   90.00
_cell.angle_beta   90.00
_cell.angle_gamma   90.00
#
_symmetry.space_group_name_H-M   'P 1'
#
loop_
_entity.id
_entity.type
_entity.pdbx_description
1 polymer ?
#
loop_
_entity_poly.entity_id
_entity_poly.type
_entity_poly.pdbx_seq_one_letter_code
_entity_poly.pdbx_strand_id
1 'polypeptide(L)'
;MLRPAASLALIVAAGLTLAGCTGFAYISKTYVSLTPQVVTIGCNEPYEVFDQRQQRRMLIVSNALREVTGCGIGERGAGRDPAATRTERFRLAARTYLDETVREDCKISGETIFTDLQTEFRYTCSGPIEPRGTKVPRLPGRGGLGVGLR
;
A
#
# COMPACT_ATOMS: atom_id res chain seq x y z
N MET A 1 37.27 -14.33 33.57
CA MET A 1 36.57 -13.09 33.17
C MET A 1 36.56 -13.01 31.63
N LEU A 2 35.35 -12.91 31.04
CA LEU A 2 34.96 -12.30 29.75
C LEU A 2 35.73 -12.69 28.45
N ARG A 3 35.13 -13.18 27.35
CA ARG A 3 33.95 -12.66 26.61
C ARG A 3 33.45 -13.67 25.53
N PRO A 4 32.18 -14.10 25.52
CA PRO A 4 31.54 -14.70 24.35
C PRO A 4 30.73 -13.62 23.63
N ALA A 5 31.39 -12.73 22.89
CA ALA A 5 30.72 -11.59 22.23
C ALA A 5 30.66 -11.69 20.70
N ALA A 6 31.38 -12.64 20.07
CA ALA A 6 31.52 -12.69 18.62
C ALA A 6 30.44 -13.53 17.91
N SER A 7 29.82 -14.51 18.59
CA SER A 7 28.95 -15.50 17.93
C SER A 7 27.49 -15.06 17.77
N LEU A 8 27.05 -14.00 18.45
CA LEU A 8 25.67 -13.51 18.39
C LEU A 8 25.40 -12.54 17.22
N ALA A 9 26.44 -11.89 16.69
CA ALA A 9 26.28 -10.90 15.62
C ALA A 9 25.98 -11.53 14.23
N LEU A 10 26.48 -12.74 13.98
CA LEU A 10 26.30 -13.44 12.69
C LEU A 10 24.88 -13.98 12.47
N ILE A 11 24.16 -14.30 13.54
CA ILE A 11 22.79 -14.85 13.45
C ILE A 11 21.78 -13.75 13.11
N VAL A 12 22.00 -12.51 13.58
CA VAL A 12 21.11 -11.37 13.30
C VAL A 12 21.22 -10.92 11.83
N ALA A 13 22.42 -10.95 11.25
CA ALA A 13 22.64 -10.55 9.85
C ALA A 13 22.00 -11.51 8.82
N ALA A 14 21.91 -12.81 9.13
CA ALA A 14 21.29 -13.80 8.25
C ALA A 14 19.75 -13.78 8.29
N GLY A 15 19.15 -13.29 9.39
CA GLY A 15 17.68 -13.17 9.50
C GLY A 15 17.09 -12.04 8.66
N LEU A 16 17.84 -10.94 8.48
CA LEU A 16 17.38 -9.75 7.75
C LEU A 16 17.34 -9.96 6.23
N THR A 17 18.21 -10.80 5.67
CA THR A 17 18.26 -11.07 4.22
C THR A 17 17.12 -11.97 3.74
N LEU A 18 16.61 -12.88 4.59
CA LEU A 18 15.48 -13.74 4.27
C LEU A 18 14.13 -13.00 4.30
N ALA A 19 13.99 -11.96 5.12
CA ALA A 19 12.76 -11.17 5.20
C ALA A 19 12.51 -10.33 3.93
N GLY A 20 13.57 -9.77 3.32
CA GLY A 20 13.44 -8.96 2.10
C GLY A 20 13.04 -9.79 0.86
N CYS A 21 13.66 -10.95 0.66
CA CYS A 21 13.37 -11.82 -0.48
C CYS A 21 11.98 -12.47 -0.40
N THR A 22 11.53 -12.81 0.82
CA THR A 22 10.19 -13.40 1.02
C THR A 22 9.08 -12.39 0.78
N GLY A 23 9.25 -11.13 1.17
CA GLY A 23 8.31 -10.05 0.87
C GLY A 23 8.13 -9.82 -0.64
N PHE A 24 9.23 -9.69 -1.39
CA PHE A 24 9.17 -9.52 -2.84
C PHE A 24 8.51 -10.70 -3.56
N ALA A 25 8.88 -11.94 -3.19
CA ALA A 25 8.27 -13.14 -3.75
C ALA A 25 6.77 -13.22 -3.46
N TYR A 26 6.36 -12.88 -2.24
CA TYR A 26 4.95 -12.82 -1.84
C TYR A 26 4.17 -11.78 -2.64
N ILE A 27 4.68 -10.54 -2.72
CA ILE A 27 4.03 -9.46 -3.46
C ILE A 27 3.87 -9.83 -4.94
N SER A 28 4.96 -10.31 -5.56
CA SER A 28 4.96 -10.73 -6.96
C SER A 28 3.90 -11.80 -7.21
N LYS A 29 3.87 -12.84 -6.37
CA LYS A 29 2.89 -13.93 -6.50
C LYS A 29 1.44 -13.46 -6.30
N THR A 30 1.21 -12.49 -5.41
CA THR A 30 -0.14 -12.11 -4.97
C THR A 30 -0.76 -11.00 -5.80
N TYR A 31 0.04 -10.06 -6.28
CA TYR A 31 -0.44 -8.78 -6.84
C TYR A 31 -0.02 -8.50 -8.29
N VAL A 32 1.02 -9.15 -8.85
CA VAL A 32 1.56 -8.78 -10.18
C VAL A 32 0.56 -8.95 -11.33
N SER A 33 -0.38 -9.88 -11.19
CA SER A 33 -1.41 -10.15 -12.20
C SER A 33 -2.63 -9.24 -12.08
N LEU A 34 -2.70 -8.41 -11.03
CA LEU A 34 -3.82 -7.50 -10.80
C LEU A 34 -3.57 -6.19 -11.54
N THR A 35 -4.62 -5.66 -12.17
CA THR A 35 -4.57 -4.31 -12.74
C THR A 35 -4.62 -3.28 -11.62
N PRO A 36 -3.61 -2.40 -11.47
CA PRO A 36 -3.63 -1.38 -10.45
C PRO A 36 -4.71 -0.34 -10.75
N GLN A 37 -5.36 0.11 -9.69
CA GLN A 37 -6.24 1.27 -9.69
C GLN A 37 -5.52 2.45 -9.04
N VAL A 38 -5.78 3.67 -9.48
CA VAL A 38 -5.14 4.85 -8.89
C VAL A 38 -6.13 5.57 -8.00
N VAL A 39 -5.83 5.63 -6.70
CA VAL A 39 -6.52 6.51 -5.77
C VAL A 39 -5.69 7.76 -5.57
N THR A 40 -6.33 8.91 -5.45
CA THR A 40 -5.65 10.18 -5.24
C THR A 40 -6.05 10.73 -3.88
N ILE A 41 -5.08 11.00 -3.01
CA ILE A 41 -5.33 11.57 -1.69
C ILE A 41 -4.58 12.89 -1.49
N GLY A 42 -5.05 13.70 -0.54
CA GLY A 42 -4.40 14.96 -0.18
C GLY A 42 -4.20 15.89 -1.39
N CYS A 43 -2.97 16.36 -1.59
CA CYS A 43 -2.60 17.31 -2.64
C CYS A 43 -2.41 16.67 -4.02
N ASN A 44 -3.41 15.95 -4.51
CA ASN A 44 -3.33 15.24 -5.79
C ASN A 44 -2.21 14.19 -5.86
N GLU A 45 -1.89 13.55 -4.73
CA GLU A 45 -0.85 12.53 -4.69
C GLU A 45 -1.45 11.17 -5.10
N PRO A 46 -0.97 10.56 -6.20
CA PRO A 46 -1.51 9.30 -6.69
C PRO A 46 -0.86 8.09 -6.00
N TYR A 47 -1.68 7.17 -5.54
CA TYR A 47 -1.28 5.88 -4.99
C TYR A 47 -1.85 4.76 -5.86
N GLU A 48 -1.00 3.78 -6.20
CA GLU A 48 -1.45 2.58 -6.89
C GLU A 48 -2.02 1.58 -5.87
N VAL A 49 -3.18 1.03 -6.18
CA VAL A 49 -3.89 0.07 -5.35
C VAL A 49 -4.08 -1.22 -6.13
N PHE A 50 -3.44 -2.29 -5.64
CA PHE A 50 -3.62 -3.65 -6.15
C PHE A 50 -4.57 -4.38 -5.19
N ASP A 51 -5.84 -4.49 -5.56
CA ASP A 51 -6.89 -5.04 -4.70
C ASP A 51 -7.15 -6.53 -4.98
N GLN A 52 -6.67 -7.38 -4.08
CA GLN A 52 -6.92 -8.82 -4.11
C GLN A 52 -8.21 -9.14 -3.35
N ARG A 53 -9.34 -8.83 -3.99
CA ARG A 53 -10.69 -8.90 -3.40
C ARG A 53 -11.01 -10.25 -2.78
N GLN A 54 -10.67 -11.35 -3.46
CA GLN A 54 -10.95 -12.71 -2.99
C GLN A 54 -10.31 -13.01 -1.62
N GLN A 55 -9.19 -12.33 -1.31
CA GLN A 55 -8.48 -12.51 -0.05
C GLN A 55 -8.74 -11.36 0.94
N ARG A 56 -9.53 -10.35 0.55
CA ARG A 56 -9.75 -9.11 1.31
C ARG A 56 -8.45 -8.43 1.71
N ARG A 57 -7.53 -8.32 0.75
CA ARG A 57 -6.24 -7.65 0.91
C ARG A 57 -6.04 -6.66 -0.22
N MET A 58 -5.39 -5.55 0.07
CA MET A 58 -4.94 -4.61 -0.94
C MET A 58 -3.50 -4.21 -0.66
N LEU A 59 -2.70 -4.10 -1.71
CA LEU A 59 -1.38 -3.51 -1.65
C LEU A 59 -1.47 -2.06 -2.12
N ILE A 60 -1.03 -1.13 -1.27
CA ILE A 60 -0.88 0.27 -1.60
C ILE A 60 0.58 0.50 -1.95
N VAL A 61 0.82 1.11 -3.11
CA VAL A 61 2.15 1.43 -3.61
C VAL A 61 2.26 2.92 -3.89
N SER A 62 3.22 3.58 -3.27
CA SER A 62 3.63 4.93 -3.64
C SER A 62 4.71 4.88 -4.72
N ASN A 63 4.54 5.66 -5.78
CA ASN A 63 5.61 5.89 -6.75
C ASN A 63 6.46 7.07 -6.26
N ALA A 64 7.57 6.78 -5.57
CA ALA A 64 8.52 7.75 -5.01
C ALA A 64 8.95 8.87 -6.01
N LEU A 65 8.93 8.59 -7.31
CA LEU A 65 9.29 9.57 -8.35
C LEU A 65 8.31 10.76 -8.48
N ARG A 66 7.10 10.70 -7.89
CA ARG A 66 6.14 11.83 -7.87
C ARG A 66 5.94 12.48 -6.50
N GLU A 67 6.58 11.95 -5.45
CA GLU A 67 6.57 12.55 -4.09
C GLU A 67 7.24 13.95 -4.07
N VAL A 68 7.95 14.33 -5.13
CA VAL A 68 8.71 15.60 -5.24
C VAL A 68 7.86 16.80 -5.69
N THR A 69 6.64 16.59 -6.23
CA THR A 69 5.84 17.71 -6.80
C THR A 69 4.48 17.97 -6.12
N GLY A 70 4.04 17.11 -5.21
CA GLY A 70 2.73 17.21 -4.55
C GLY A 70 2.85 17.57 -3.06
N CYS A 71 2.84 18.85 -2.73
CA CYS A 71 2.90 19.42 -1.38
C CYS A 71 4.18 19.08 -0.59
N GLY A 72 5.03 20.10 -0.41
CA GLY A 72 6.26 20.01 0.37
C GLY A 72 6.08 19.23 1.67
N ILE A 73 6.78 18.11 1.76
CA ILE A 73 6.89 17.21 2.93
C ILE A 73 7.44 17.98 4.16
N GLY A 74 7.86 19.24 4.01
CA GLY A 74 8.43 20.08 5.06
C GLY A 74 7.46 20.90 5.92
N GLU A 75 6.29 21.34 5.45
CA GLU A 75 5.55 22.39 6.18
C GLU A 75 4.47 21.92 7.16
N ARG A 76 3.77 20.81 6.88
CA ARG A 76 2.78 20.24 7.83
C ARG A 76 3.36 19.21 8.81
N GLY A 77 4.59 18.75 8.55
CA GLY A 77 5.25 17.67 9.29
C GLY A 77 6.43 18.11 10.17
N ALA A 78 6.70 19.42 10.29
CA ALA A 78 7.81 19.92 11.08
C ALA A 78 7.70 19.44 12.54
N GLY A 79 8.50 18.42 12.89
CA GLY A 79 8.55 17.80 14.23
C GLY A 79 7.92 16.41 14.36
N ARG A 80 7.32 15.82 13.31
CA ARG A 80 6.91 14.39 13.30
C ARG A 80 7.91 13.53 12.52
N ASP A 81 8.02 12.27 12.91
CA ASP A 81 8.76 11.27 12.15
C ASP A 81 8.16 11.14 10.73
N PRO A 82 8.94 11.40 9.67
CA PRO A 82 8.49 11.24 8.29
C PRO A 82 7.90 9.85 8.00
N ALA A 83 8.40 8.79 8.64
CA ALA A 83 7.88 7.43 8.49
C ALA A 83 6.46 7.30 9.05
N ALA A 84 6.21 7.87 10.24
CA ALA A 84 4.87 7.89 10.85
C ALA A 84 3.86 8.61 9.94
N THR A 85 4.25 9.75 9.36
CA THR A 85 3.37 10.47 8.42
C THR A 85 3.11 9.67 7.15
N ARG A 86 4.06 8.84 6.70
CA ARG A 86 3.89 8.01 5.51
C ARG A 86 2.92 6.87 5.76
N THR A 87 3.07 6.15 6.87
CA THR A 87 2.10 5.11 7.27
C THR A 87 0.68 5.66 7.36
N GLU A 88 0.51 6.86 7.92
CA GLU A 88 -0.79 7.56 7.94
C GLU A 88 -1.33 7.83 6.53
N ARG A 89 -0.49 8.31 5.60
CA ARG A 89 -0.89 8.51 4.19
C ARG A 89 -1.33 7.22 3.51
N PHE A 90 -0.59 6.12 3.69
CA PHE A 90 -0.95 4.82 3.10
C PHE A 90 -2.27 4.29 3.65
N ARG A 91 -2.51 4.45 4.95
CA ARG A 91 -3.79 4.07 5.57
C ARG A 91 -4.93 4.95 5.06
N LEU A 92 -4.70 6.25 4.86
CA LEU A 92 -5.66 7.16 4.26
C LEU A 92 -5.98 6.74 2.81
N ALA A 93 -4.97 6.43 1.99
CA ALA A 93 -5.16 5.95 0.62
C ALA A 93 -5.99 4.66 0.57
N ALA A 94 -5.70 3.70 1.45
CA ALA A 94 -6.50 2.47 1.57
C ALA A 94 -7.95 2.74 1.96
N ARG A 95 -8.20 3.68 2.89
CA ARG A 95 -9.55 4.09 3.28
C ARG A 95 -10.30 4.77 2.15
N THR A 96 -9.69 5.79 1.54
CA THR A 96 -10.27 6.51 0.41
C THR A 96 -10.60 5.55 -0.73
N TYR A 97 -9.72 4.60 -1.04
CA TYR A 97 -9.99 3.61 -2.07
C TYR A 97 -11.22 2.73 -1.76
N LEU A 98 -11.39 2.29 -0.50
CA LEU A 98 -12.59 1.54 -0.11
C LEU A 98 -13.84 2.42 -0.27
N ASP A 99 -13.80 3.65 0.21
CA ASP A 99 -14.94 4.57 0.15
C ASP A 99 -15.33 4.88 -1.32
N GLU A 100 -14.36 5.17 -2.19
CA GLU A 100 -14.59 5.46 -3.62
C GLU A 100 -15.04 4.24 -4.45
N THR A 101 -14.81 3.04 -3.94
CA THR A 101 -15.23 1.79 -4.60
C THR A 101 -16.49 1.19 -3.98
N VAL A 102 -17.28 2.00 -3.25
CA VAL A 102 -18.56 1.62 -2.63
C VAL A 102 -18.38 0.48 -1.61
N ARG A 103 -17.34 0.63 -0.80
CA ARG A 103 -16.93 -0.29 0.27
C ARG A 103 -16.72 0.47 1.57
N GLU A 104 -17.51 1.52 1.80
CA GLU A 104 -17.47 2.35 3.00
C GLU A 104 -17.73 1.56 4.29
N ASP A 105 -18.47 0.44 4.20
CA ASP A 105 -18.72 -0.50 5.30
C ASP A 105 -17.51 -1.38 5.64
N CYS A 106 -16.55 -1.51 4.72
CA CYS A 106 -15.33 -2.27 4.94
C CYS A 106 -14.40 -1.52 5.89
N LYS A 107 -13.76 -2.24 6.82
CA LYS A 107 -12.80 -1.71 7.81
C LYS A 107 -11.44 -2.34 7.62
N ILE A 108 -10.38 -1.56 7.77
CA ILE A 108 -9.01 -2.08 7.82
C ILE A 108 -8.87 -2.90 9.11
N SER A 109 -8.42 -4.14 8.98
CA SER A 109 -8.30 -5.12 10.07
C SER A 109 -6.87 -5.57 10.30
N GLY A 110 -5.91 -5.11 9.49
CA GLY A 110 -4.50 -5.46 9.62
C GLY A 110 -3.65 -4.73 8.60
N GLU A 111 -2.37 -4.62 8.91
CA GLU A 111 -1.38 -3.89 8.13
C GLU A 111 -0.04 -4.63 8.14
N THR A 112 0.59 -4.73 6.97
CA THR A 112 1.92 -5.30 6.81
C THR A 112 2.75 -4.33 5.98
N ILE A 113 3.76 -3.72 6.61
CA ILE A 113 4.70 -2.83 5.93
C ILE A 113 5.79 -3.71 5.31
N PHE A 114 5.88 -3.72 3.98
CA PHE A 114 6.95 -4.43 3.28
C PHE A 114 8.15 -3.54 3.05
N THR A 115 7.90 -2.30 2.62
CA THR A 115 8.91 -1.26 2.42
C THR A 115 8.28 0.10 2.68
N ASP A 116 9.11 1.15 2.69
CA ASP A 116 8.63 2.54 2.73
C ASP A 116 7.66 2.88 1.58
N LEU A 117 7.69 2.14 0.48
CA LEU A 117 6.86 2.42 -0.70
C LEU A 117 5.68 1.45 -0.84
N GLN A 118 5.59 0.42 0.00
CA GLN A 118 4.67 -0.69 -0.18
C GLN A 118 4.12 -1.17 1.17
N THR A 119 2.81 -1.01 1.35
CA THR A 119 2.10 -1.50 2.53
C THR A 119 0.87 -2.28 2.10
N GLU A 120 0.71 -3.49 2.64
CA GLU A 120 -0.50 -4.27 2.49
C GLU A 120 -1.47 -3.98 3.63
N PHE A 121 -2.74 -3.82 3.28
CA PHE A 121 -3.84 -3.74 4.23
C PHE A 121 -4.77 -4.93 4.05
N ARG A 122 -5.15 -5.55 5.16
CA ARG A 122 -6.25 -6.51 5.24
C ARG A 122 -7.52 -5.74 5.62
N TYR A 123 -8.65 -6.12 5.04
CA TYR A 123 -9.93 -5.49 5.37
C TYR A 123 -11.05 -6.51 5.61
N THR A 124 -12.10 -6.06 6.30
CA THR A 124 -13.31 -6.84 6.58
C THR A 124 -14.54 -6.00 6.27
N CYS A 125 -15.47 -6.54 5.50
CA CYS A 125 -16.74 -5.89 5.15
C CYS A 125 -17.89 -6.58 5.89
N SER A 126 -18.98 -5.84 6.12
CA SER A 126 -20.19 -6.36 6.77
C SER A 126 -20.97 -7.31 5.87
N GLY A 127 -20.84 -7.16 4.55
CA GLY A 127 -21.45 -8.02 3.53
C GLY A 127 -20.46 -8.74 2.62
N PRO A 128 -20.97 -9.47 1.61
CA PRO A 128 -20.18 -9.97 0.50
C PRO A 128 -19.54 -8.80 -0.26
N ILE A 129 -18.27 -8.95 -0.68
CA ILE A 129 -17.52 -7.89 -1.37
C ILE A 129 -18.17 -7.52 -2.71
N GLU A 130 -18.87 -8.48 -3.32
CA GLU A 130 -19.59 -8.31 -4.59
C GLU A 130 -20.88 -9.13 -4.54
N PRO A 131 -22.03 -8.53 -4.16
CA PRO A 131 -23.33 -9.13 -4.42
C PRO A 131 -23.48 -9.42 -5.92
N ARG A 132 -24.06 -10.57 -6.31
CA ARG A 132 -24.22 -10.92 -7.73
C ARG A 132 -24.94 -9.79 -8.48
N GLY A 133 -24.34 -9.31 -9.57
CA GLY A 133 -24.88 -8.23 -10.40
C GLY A 133 -24.38 -6.82 -10.05
N THR A 134 -23.51 -6.66 -9.04
CA THR A 134 -22.98 -5.35 -8.65
C THR A 134 -21.92 -4.87 -9.66
N LYS A 135 -22.16 -3.72 -10.31
CA LYS A 135 -21.13 -2.99 -11.05
C LYS A 135 -20.26 -2.25 -10.03
N VAL A 136 -19.08 -2.78 -9.72
CA VAL A 136 -18.15 -2.09 -8.84
C VAL A 136 -17.45 -0.97 -9.60
N PRO A 137 -17.50 0.28 -9.13
CA PRO A 137 -16.71 1.36 -9.70
C PRO A 137 -15.23 0.99 -9.71
N ARG A 138 -14.56 1.20 -10.84
CA ARG A 138 -13.12 1.07 -10.96
C ARG A 138 -12.53 2.45 -11.15
N LEU A 139 -11.55 2.80 -10.33
CA LEU A 139 -10.77 4.00 -10.55
C LEU A 139 -9.90 3.84 -11.80
N PRO A 140 -9.50 4.93 -12.46
CA PRO A 140 -8.62 4.88 -13.61
C PRO A 140 -7.38 4.05 -13.31
N GLY A 141 -7.10 3.08 -14.19
CA GLY A 141 -5.82 2.39 -14.20
C GLY A 141 -4.75 3.25 -14.87
N ARG A 142 -3.49 2.82 -14.78
CA ARG A 142 -2.32 3.50 -15.37
C ARG A 142 -2.40 3.72 -16.90
N GLY A 143 -3.41 3.16 -17.58
CA GLY A 143 -3.67 3.33 -19.02
C GLY A 143 -4.76 4.35 -19.40
N GLY A 144 -5.34 5.09 -18.47
CA GLY A 144 -6.49 5.98 -18.74
C GLY A 144 -6.16 7.40 -19.22
N LEU A 145 -4.89 7.84 -19.15
CA LEU A 145 -4.46 9.13 -19.67
C LEU A 145 -3.85 8.95 -21.05
N GLY A 146 -4.68 8.72 -22.09
CA GLY A 146 -4.11 8.65 -23.45
C GLY A 146 -4.96 8.14 -24.61
N VAL A 147 -6.26 7.86 -24.47
CA VAL A 147 -7.09 7.49 -25.64
C VAL A 147 -8.42 8.25 -25.59
N GLY A 148 -8.43 9.44 -26.20
CA GLY A 148 -9.64 10.25 -26.28
C GLY A 148 -9.38 11.70 -26.66
N LEU A 149 -8.62 11.96 -27.73
CA LEU A 149 -8.69 13.20 -28.48
C LEU A 149 -8.04 13.00 -29.86
N ARG A 150 -8.78 12.34 -30.75
CA ARG A 150 -9.05 12.69 -32.15
C ARG A 150 -9.67 11.52 -32.89
#